data_AF-A0A1I4FGV9-F1
#
_entry.id   AF-A0A1I4FGV9-F1
#
_cell.length_a   1.000
_cell.length_b   1.000
_cell.length_c   1.000
_cell.angle_alpha   90.00
_cell.angle_beta   90.00
_cell.angle_gamma   90.00
#
_symmetry.space_group_name_H-M   'P 1'
#
loop_
_entity.id
_entity.type
_entity.pdbx_description
1 polymer ?
#
loop_
_entity_poly.entity_id
_entity_poly.type
_entity_poly.pdbx_seq_one_letter_code
_entity_poly.pdbx_strand_id
1 'polypeptide(L)' 'MVVTEYVFYVVCRDCNVESLVETETAAAELADAHAAESNHTVEFARVS' A
#
# COMPACT_ATOMS: atom_id res chain seq x y z
N MET A 1 -22.20 -3.31 -12.73
CA MET A 1 -20.95 -2.56 -12.46
C MET A 1 -19.85 -3.60 -12.37
N VAL A 2 -18.94 -3.65 -13.34
CA VAL A 2 -17.75 -4.52 -13.24
C VAL A 2 -16.81 -3.77 -12.32
N VAL A 3 -16.77 -4.16 -11.05
CA VAL A 3 -15.72 -3.71 -10.13
C VAL A 3 -14.52 -4.52 -10.55
N THR A 4 -13.64 -3.95 -11.38
CA THR A 4 -12.35 -4.58 -11.61
C THR A 4 -11.63 -4.57 -10.26
N GLU A 5 -11.50 -5.73 -9.63
CA GLU A 5 -10.85 -5.91 -8.33
C GLU A 5 -9.36 -5.60 -8.49
N TYR A 6 -8.99 -4.32 -8.35
CA TYR A 6 -7.59 -3.93 -8.29
C TYR A 6 -7.14 -4.05 -6.84
N VAL A 7 -6.31 -5.04 -6.55
CA VAL A 7 -5.69 -5.18 -5.24
C VAL A 7 -4.33 -4.50 -5.28
N PHE A 8 -4.09 -3.59 -4.35
CA PHE A 8 -2.83 -2.90 -4.17
C PHE A 8 -2.12 -3.51 -2.97
N TYR A 9 -0.86 -3.82 -3.17
CA TYR A 9 0.01 -4.36 -2.14
C TYR A 9 0.89 -3.23 -1.62
N VAL A 10 0.91 -3.04 -0.30
CA VAL A 10 1.75 -2.05 0.39
C VAL A 10 2.73 -2.80 1.28
N VAL A 11 4.02 -2.60 1.03
CA VAL A 11 5.12 -3.25 1.76
C VAL A 11 5.98 -2.20 2.41
N CYS A 12 6.15 -2.32 3.72
CA CYS A 12 7.19 -1.60 4.42
C CYS A 12 8.42 -2.51 4.56
N ARG A 13 9.53 -2.17 3.90
CA ARG A 13 10.76 -2.98 3.96
C ARG A 13 11.44 -2.93 5.32
N ASP A 14 11.37 -1.79 6.00
CA ASP A 14 11.98 -1.61 7.32
C ASP A 14 11.25 -2.40 8.41
N CYS A 15 9.92 -2.42 8.37
CA CYS A 15 9.11 -3.22 9.28
C CYS A 15 8.97 -4.69 8.84
N ASN A 16 9.31 -4.99 7.58
CA ASN A 16 9.06 -6.28 6.94
C ASN A 16 7.59 -6.74 7.10
N VAL A 17 6.65 -5.79 6.91
CA VAL A 17 5.20 -6.02 6.96
C VAL A 17 4.58 -5.75 5.61
N GLU A 18 3.50 -6.47 5.34
CA GLU A 18 2.72 -6.39 4.11
C GLU A 18 1.24 -6.15 4.41
N SER A 19 0.61 -5.34 3.56
CA SER A 19 -0.82 -5.01 3.62
C SER A 19 -1.44 -5.04 2.23
N LEU A 20 -2.69 -5.47 2.16
CA LEU A 20 -3.48 -5.54 0.93
C LEU A 20 -4.66 -4.57 1.04
N VAL A 21 -4.85 -3.72 0.04
CA VAL A 21 -5.95 -2.75 -0.01
C VAL A 21 -6.59 -2.71 -1.40
N GLU A 22 -7.88 -2.40 -1.47
CA GLU A 22 -8.68 -2.55 -2.70
C GLU A 22 -8.70 -1.27 -3.57
N THR A 23 -7.98 -0.22 -3.18
CA THR A 23 -7.95 1.05 -3.90
C THR A 23 -6.56 1.69 -3.89
N GLU A 24 -6.23 2.40 -4.97
CA GLU A 24 -4.95 3.12 -5.10
C GLU A 24 -4.83 4.22 -4.05
N THR A 25 -5.92 4.95 -3.79
CA THR A 25 -5.97 6.00 -2.76
C THR A 25 -5.64 5.44 -1.38
N ALA A 26 -6.27 4.33 -0.98
CA ALA A 26 -5.96 3.71 0.31
C ALA A 26 -4.51 3.22 0.38
N ALA A 27 -3.95 2.71 -0.72
CA ALA A 27 -2.55 2.29 -0.77
C ALA A 27 -1.59 3.48 -0.58
N ALA A 28 -1.87 4.59 -1.26
CA ALA A 28 -1.09 5.81 -1.16
C ALA A 28 -1.18 6.44 0.25
N GLU A 29 -2.38 6.52 0.83
CA GLU A 29 -2.58 7.04 2.18
C GLU A 29 -1.88 6.17 3.23
N LEU A 30 -1.96 4.84 3.10
CA LEU A 30 -1.28 3.92 4.02
C LEU A 30 0.25 4.04 3.91
N ALA A 31 0.77 4.15 2.68
CA ALA A 31 2.19 4.30 2.44
C ALA A 31 2.72 5.64 2.96
N ASP A 32 2.01 6.75 2.71
CA ASP A 32 2.39 8.09 3.15
C ASP A 32 2.35 8.20 4.68
N ALA A 33 1.28 7.73 5.32
CA ALA A 33 1.16 7.72 6.78
C ALA A 33 2.30 6.91 7.43
N HIS A 34 2.59 5.71 6.91
CA HIS A 34 3.62 4.85 7.47
C HIS A 34 5.05 5.38 7.21
N ALA A 35 5.29 5.98 6.05
CA ALA A 35 6.55 6.64 5.75
C ALA A 35 6.75 7.91 6.62
N ALA A 36 5.70 8.69 6.86
CA ALA A 36 5.76 9.91 7.65
C ALA A 36 6.00 9.66 9.14
N GLU A 37 5.41 8.60 9.71
CA GLU A 37 5.57 8.29 11.14
C GLU A 37 6.96 7.75 11.50
N SER A 38 7.62 7.03 10.59
CA SER A 38 8.84 6.28 10.94
C SER A 38 10.00 6.44 9.95
N ASN A 39 9.86 7.30 8.93
CA ASN A 39 10.87 7.53 7.89
C ASN A 39 11.31 6.22 7.21
N HIS A 40 10.37 5.28 7.06
CA HIS A 40 10.60 3.96 6.50
C HIS A 40 10.47 3.98 4.97
N THR A 41 11.14 3.04 4.32
CA THR A 41 10.99 2.77 2.90
C THR A 41 9.74 1.92 2.68
N VAL A 42 8.65 2.59 2.27
CA VAL A 42 7.39 1.93 1.91
C VAL A 42 7.23 1.92 0.40
N GLU A 43 7.00 0.74 -0.16
CA GLU A 43 6.72 0.54 -1.58
C GLU A 43 5.29 0.03 -1.73
N PHE A 44 4.56 0.51 -2.74
CA PHE A 44 3.28 -0.08 -3.11
C PHE A 44 3.21 -0.38 -4.60
N ALA A 45 2.55 -1.49 -4.94
CA ALA A 45 2.39 -1.95 -6.30
C ALA A 45 0.97 -2.48 -6.53
N ARG A 46 0.43 -2.23 -7.72
CA ARG A 46 -0.82 -2.84 -8.16
C ARG A 46 -0.59 -4.32 -8.47
N VAL A 47 -1.48 -5.17 -8.00
CA VAL A 47 -1.53 -6.60 -8.33
C VAL A 47 -2.86 -6.82 -9.06
N SER A 48 -2.75 -7.20 -10.34
CA SER A 48 -3.88 -7.37 -11.25
C SER A 48 -4.53 -8.75 -11.14
#